data_AF-A0A1A3HPF6-F1
#
_entry.id   AF-A0A1A3HPF6-F1
#
_cell.length_a   1.000
_cell.length_b   1.000
_cell.length_c   1.000
_cell.angle_alpha   90.00
_cell.angle_beta   90.00
_cell.angle_gamma   90.00
#
_symmetry.space_group_name_H-M   'P 1'
#
loop_
_entity.id
_entity.type
_entity.pdbx_description
1 polymer ?
#
loop_
_entity_poly.entity_id
_entity_poly.type
_entity_poly.pdbx_seq_one_letter_code
_entity_poly.pdbx_strand_id
1 'polypeptide(L)'
;MATWTRIHRWSTKEFRAECEQMHEPPAPGCVCGVHADLTLGDTCARAATWLANHRGDELAPLVVVGRVRVENAVKYLAPNFWVHQGLVNYGRFGELRGSTAQIVDLRLPSLVDSRLPPLAKMLATRYEVSVSVGL
;
A
#
# COMPACT_ATOMS: atom_id res chain seq x y z
N MET A 1 -13.33 1.32 -7.89
CA MET A 1 -12.19 1.15 -8.83
C MET A 1 -11.10 0.37 -8.10
N ALA A 2 -10.35 -0.51 -8.78
CA ALA A 2 -9.25 -1.26 -8.15
C ALA A 2 -7.90 -0.56 -8.40
N THR A 3 -7.07 -0.44 -7.36
CA THR A 3 -5.88 0.42 -7.26
C THR A 3 -4.82 -0.25 -6.37
N TRP A 4 -3.65 0.32 -6.09
CA TRP A 4 -2.53 -0.40 -5.44
C TRP A 4 -2.10 0.21 -4.09
N THR A 5 -1.65 -0.59 -3.13
CA THR A 5 -1.15 -0.08 -1.83
C THR A 5 -0.16 -1.04 -1.17
N ARG A 6 0.54 -0.59 -0.13
CA ARG A 6 1.44 -1.43 0.70
C ARG A 6 0.63 -2.15 1.78
N ILE A 7 0.81 -3.47 1.92
CA ILE A 7 -0.05 -4.32 2.76
C ILE A 7 0.54 -4.63 4.14
N HIS A 8 1.78 -4.21 4.42
CA HIS A 8 2.54 -4.51 5.64
C HIS A 8 1.88 -4.21 7.00
N ARG A 9 0.70 -3.58 7.06
CA ARG A 9 -0.05 -3.24 8.29
C ARG A 9 -1.51 -3.71 8.30
N TRP A 10 -1.95 -4.47 7.31
CA TRP A 10 -3.34 -4.90 7.24
C TRP A 10 -3.53 -6.19 8.03
N SER A 11 -4.33 -6.16 9.09
CA SER A 11 -4.63 -7.37 9.89
C SER A 11 -5.58 -8.32 9.15
N THR A 12 -6.47 -7.79 8.32
CA THR A 12 -7.57 -8.48 7.63
C THR A 12 -7.62 -8.14 6.13
N LYS A 13 -8.40 -8.93 5.36
CA LYS A 13 -8.65 -8.70 3.91
C LYS A 13 -9.34 -7.37 3.63
N GLU A 14 -10.20 -6.96 4.55
CA GLU A 14 -10.97 -5.73 4.48
C GLU A 14 -10.49 -4.76 5.55
N PHE A 15 -10.47 -3.49 5.19
CA PHE A 15 -10.13 -2.40 6.08
C PHE A 15 -11.18 -1.30 5.92
N ARG A 16 -11.70 -0.84 7.06
CA ARG A 16 -12.59 0.32 7.14
C ARG A 16 -11.83 1.45 7.79
N ALA A 17 -11.82 2.61 7.14
CA ALA A 17 -11.20 3.79 7.70
C ALA A 17 -12.04 4.34 8.84
N GLU A 18 -11.35 4.79 9.87
CA GLU A 18 -11.92 5.57 10.96
C GLU A 18 -11.23 6.94 10.96
N CYS A 19 -11.95 7.96 11.43
CA CYS A 19 -11.35 9.27 11.67
C CYS A 19 -11.71 9.74 13.06
N GLU A 20 -10.74 10.34 13.74
CA GLU A 20 -10.91 10.98 15.05
C GLU A 20 -11.76 12.25 14.96
N GLN A 21 -11.82 12.86 13.77
CA GLN A 21 -12.70 13.99 13.49
C GLN A 21 -14.11 13.47 13.19
N MET A 22 -15.11 14.28 13.56
CA MET A 22 -16.53 13.93 13.44
C MET A 22 -17.03 14.07 11.99
N HIS A 23 -16.53 13.22 11.08
CA HIS A 23 -16.95 13.14 9.69
C HIS A 23 -16.80 11.72 9.13
N GLU A 24 -17.53 11.40 8.05
CA GLU A 24 -17.34 10.14 7.33
C GLU A 24 -16.05 10.18 6.49
N PRO A 25 -15.12 9.20 6.64
CA PRO A 25 -13.99 9.08 5.74
C PRO A 25 -14.43 8.58 4.35
N PRO A 26 -13.87 9.09 3.24
CA PRO A 26 -12.89 10.16 3.13
C PRO A 26 -13.58 11.54 3.13
N ALA A 27 -13.01 12.51 3.85
CA ALA A 27 -13.50 13.89 3.86
C ALA A 27 -12.52 14.82 3.10
N PRO A 28 -13.01 15.80 2.31
CA PRO A 28 -12.15 16.79 1.66
C PRO A 28 -11.26 17.53 2.65
N GLY A 29 -9.98 17.69 2.33
CA GLY A 29 -9.01 18.38 3.19
C GLY A 29 -8.53 17.58 4.41
N CYS A 30 -9.15 16.44 4.72
CA CYS A 30 -8.71 15.53 5.78
C CYS A 30 -7.80 14.43 5.23
N VAL A 31 -6.84 14.00 6.04
CA VAL A 31 -5.91 12.88 5.75
C VAL A 31 -6.50 11.55 6.25
N CYS A 32 -7.84 11.45 6.34
CA CYS A 32 -8.55 10.22 6.68
C CYS A 32 -8.76 9.32 5.44
N GLY A 33 -9.31 8.12 5.65
CA GLY A 33 -9.61 7.19 4.57
C GLY A 33 -8.48 6.21 4.29
N VAL A 34 -8.83 5.10 3.66
CA VAL A 34 -7.87 4.06 3.28
C VAL A 34 -7.10 4.51 2.06
N HIS A 35 -5.78 4.63 2.21
CA HIS A 35 -4.88 5.08 1.16
C HIS A 35 -4.59 3.97 0.15
N ALA A 36 -4.67 4.32 -1.13
CA ALA A 36 -4.10 3.56 -2.22
C ALA A 36 -3.55 4.46 -3.32
N ASP A 37 -2.40 4.09 -3.88
CA ASP A 37 -1.79 4.76 -5.02
C ASP A 37 -2.53 4.44 -6.30
N LEU A 38 -2.57 5.40 -7.22
CA LEU A 38 -3.25 5.29 -8.51
C LEU A 38 -2.65 4.23 -9.43
N THR A 39 -1.33 4.01 -9.34
CA THR A 39 -0.62 3.08 -10.22
C THR A 39 0.27 2.11 -9.43
N LEU A 40 0.53 0.94 -10.03
CA LEU A 40 1.48 -0.02 -9.46
C LEU A 40 2.89 0.59 -9.35
N GLY A 41 3.30 1.39 -10.33
CA GLY A 41 4.60 2.06 -10.34
C GLY A 41 4.78 3.00 -9.14
N ASP A 42 3.75 3.77 -8.80
CA ASP A 42 3.75 4.64 -7.62
C ASP A 42 3.90 3.84 -6.33
N THR A 43 3.12 2.75 -6.18
CA THR A 43 3.25 1.87 -5.01
C THR A 43 4.63 1.23 -4.90
N CYS A 44 5.18 0.75 -6.02
CA CYS A 44 6.52 0.18 -6.08
C CYS A 44 7.60 1.21 -5.73
N ALA A 45 7.50 2.45 -6.23
CA ALA A 45 8.43 3.53 -5.90
C ALA A 45 8.39 3.88 -4.41
N ARG A 46 7.20 3.96 -3.80
CA ARG A 46 7.07 4.16 -2.35
C ARG A 46 7.58 2.96 -1.55
N ALA A 47 7.34 1.74 -2.00
CA ALA A 47 7.85 0.52 -1.38
C ALA A 47 9.39 0.50 -1.39
N ALA A 48 10.01 0.82 -2.54
CA ALA A 48 11.46 0.91 -2.67
C ALA A 48 12.05 2.00 -1.78
N THR A 49 11.41 3.17 -1.70
CA THR A 49 11.81 4.26 -0.79
C THR A 49 11.75 3.82 0.66
N TRP A 50 10.67 3.14 1.05
CA TRP A 50 10.52 2.61 2.40
C TRP A 50 11.62 1.60 2.73
N LEU A 51 11.88 0.65 1.83
CA LEU A 51 12.97 -0.32 1.98
C LEU A 51 14.34 0.36 2.10
N ALA A 52 14.61 1.37 1.27
CA ALA A 52 15.87 2.11 1.30
C ALA A 52 16.14 2.78 2.66
N ASN A 53 15.10 3.29 3.32
CA ASN A 53 15.18 3.91 4.64
C ASN A 53 15.39 2.94 5.79
N HIS A 54 14.98 1.69 5.61
CA HIS A 54 15.08 0.64 6.63
C HIS A 54 16.16 -0.37 6.25
N ARG A 55 17.09 0.01 5.36
CA ARG A 55 18.27 -0.80 5.02
C ARG A 55 19.13 -0.96 6.26
N GLY A 56 19.29 -2.19 6.74
CA GLY A 56 20.11 -2.52 7.90
C GLY A 56 19.30 -2.96 9.13
N ASP A 57 17.97 -2.78 9.12
CA ASP A 57 17.12 -3.47 10.10
C ASP A 57 17.12 -4.96 9.74
N GLU A 58 17.61 -5.82 10.64
CA GLU A 58 17.54 -7.30 10.49
C GLU A 58 16.10 -7.80 10.31
N LEU A 59 15.13 -6.97 10.72
CA LEU A 59 13.70 -7.17 10.60
C LEU A 59 13.07 -6.46 9.39
N ALA A 60 13.86 -5.87 8.47
CA ALA A 60 13.34 -5.14 7.32
C ALA A 60 12.27 -5.98 6.61
N PRO A 61 10.97 -5.66 6.79
CA PRO A 61 9.88 -6.50 6.39
C PRO A 61 9.89 -6.60 4.88
N LEU A 62 9.67 -7.82 4.40
CA LEU A 62 9.33 -8.05 3.00
C LEU A 62 8.12 -7.15 2.67
N VAL A 63 8.34 -6.15 1.83
CA VAL A 63 7.26 -5.25 1.44
C VAL A 63 6.39 -5.98 0.43
N VAL A 64 5.15 -6.24 0.85
CA VAL A 64 4.11 -6.79 -0.02
C VAL A 64 3.29 -5.64 -0.60
N VAL A 65 3.16 -5.65 -1.92
CA VAL A 65 2.29 -4.73 -2.66
C VAL A 65 0.98 -5.44 -2.95
N GLY A 66 -0.16 -4.79 -2.72
CA GLY A 66 -1.47 -5.38 -2.96
C GLY A 66 -2.31 -4.51 -3.87
N ARG A 67 -3.09 -5.16 -4.73
CA ARG A 67 -4.21 -4.50 -5.41
C ARG A 67 -5.39 -4.50 -4.46
N VAL A 68 -6.02 -3.34 -4.29
CA VAL A 68 -7.18 -3.14 -3.44
C VAL A 68 -8.34 -2.55 -4.25
N ARG A 69 -9.56 -3.00 -3.96
CA ARG A 69 -10.78 -2.33 -4.38
C ARG A 69 -11.13 -1.31 -3.31
N VAL A 70 -11.25 -0.04 -3.70
CA VAL A 70 -11.59 1.06 -2.79
C VAL A 70 -13.00 1.56 -3.11
N GLU A 71 -13.85 1.69 -2.09
CA GLU A 71 -15.21 2.23 -2.22
C GLU A 71 -15.24 3.71 -1.85
N ASN A 72 -16.19 4.44 -2.47
CA ASN A 72 -16.33 5.90 -2.30
C ASN A 72 -15.00 6.65 -2.47
N ALA A 73 -14.21 6.19 -3.46
CA ALA A 73 -12.85 6.66 -3.65
C ALA A 73 -12.83 8.13 -4.10
N VAL A 74 -12.22 8.99 -3.30
CA VAL A 74 -11.95 10.39 -3.62
C VAL A 74 -10.48 10.53 -3.99
N LYS A 75 -10.21 11.25 -5.09
CA LYS A 75 -8.84 11.63 -5.44
C LYS A 75 -8.33 12.64 -4.43
N TYR A 76 -7.26 12.29 -3.76
CA TYR A 76 -6.56 13.19 -2.88
C TYR A 76 -5.26 13.59 -3.57
N LEU A 77 -5.09 14.88 -3.78
CA LEU A 77 -3.82 15.45 -4.16
C LEU A 77 -3.13 15.78 -2.85
N ALA A 78 -2.21 14.91 -2.41
CA ALA A 78 -1.38 15.25 -1.28
C ALA A 78 -0.77 16.64 -1.53
N PRO A 79 -0.75 17.54 -0.52
CA PRO A 79 0.08 18.74 -0.58
C PRO A 79 1.47 18.30 -1.04
N ASN A 80 2.15 19.10 -1.86
CA ASN A 80 3.40 18.74 -2.53
C ASN A 80 4.49 18.34 -1.51
N PHE A 81 4.43 17.12 -0.98
CA PHE A 81 5.45 16.56 -0.13
C PHE A 81 6.42 15.88 -1.07
N TRP A 82 7.39 16.67 -1.53
CA TRP A 82 8.64 16.11 -1.97
C TRP A 82 9.22 15.34 -0.79
N VAL A 83 9.23 14.01 -0.86
CA VAL A 83 10.02 13.23 0.08
C VAL A 83 11.47 13.43 -0.35
N HIS A 84 12.13 14.46 0.17
CA HIS A 84 13.55 14.68 -0.03
C HIS A 84 14.31 13.68 0.81
N GLN A 85 14.94 12.70 0.17
CA GLN A 85 15.89 11.81 0.82
C GLN A 85 17.12 11.61 -0.07
N GLY A 86 18.18 12.33 0.26
CA GLY A 86 19.41 12.36 -0.53
C GLY A 86 19.19 12.99 -1.91
N LEU A 87 19.69 12.33 -2.97
CA LEU A 87 19.65 12.80 -4.35
C LEU A 87 18.38 12.40 -5.12
N VAL A 88 17.45 11.65 -4.52
CA VAL A 88 16.29 11.11 -5.23
C VAL A 88 15.04 11.92 -4.91
N ASN A 89 14.56 12.65 -5.92
CA ASN A 89 13.28 13.35 -5.86
C ASN A 89 12.18 12.43 -6.36
N TYR A 90 11.39 11.87 -5.46
CA TYR A 90 10.16 11.19 -5.85
C TYR A 90 9.03 12.22 -5.97
N GLY A 91 8.45 12.28 -7.17
CA GLY A 91 7.43 13.26 -7.53
C GLY A 91 6.10 13.06 -6.81
N ARG A 92 5.16 13.95 -7.14
CA ARG A 92 3.79 14.00 -6.63
C ARG A 92 3.05 12.70 -6.94
N PHE A 93 2.94 11.80 -5.96
CA PHE A 93 2.13 10.61 -6.09
C PHE A 93 0.65 10.98 -5.94
N GLY A 94 -0.15 10.74 -6.97
CA GLY A 94 -1.59 10.84 -6.85
C GLY A 94 -2.12 9.66 -6.03
N GLU A 95 -3.00 9.93 -5.07
CA GLU A 95 -3.56 8.91 -4.20
C GLU A 95 -5.10 8.92 -4.23
N LEU A 96 -5.68 7.75 -3.99
CA LEU A 96 -7.09 7.55 -3.73
C LEU A 96 -7.28 7.28 -2.25
N ARG A 97 -8.32 7.86 -1.69
CA ARG A 97 -8.79 7.59 -0.34
C ARG A 97 -10.21 7.10 -0.41
N GLY A 98 -10.53 6.03 0.30
CA GLY A 98 -11.90 5.53 0.41
C GLY A 98 -12.31 5.29 1.85
N SER A 99 -13.61 5.05 2.04
CA SER A 99 -14.20 4.70 3.33
C SER A 99 -13.84 3.27 3.72
N THR A 100 -13.82 2.39 2.73
CA THR A 100 -13.47 0.97 2.84
C THR A 100 -12.51 0.60 1.72
N ALA A 101 -11.68 -0.41 1.98
CA ALA A 101 -10.89 -1.05 0.96
C ALA A 101 -10.73 -2.54 1.24
N GLN A 102 -10.68 -3.31 0.17
CA GLN A 102 -10.57 -4.77 0.21
C GLN A 102 -9.40 -5.21 -0.66
N ILE A 103 -8.53 -6.05 -0.12
CA ILE A 103 -7.47 -6.71 -0.87
C ILE A 103 -8.10 -7.64 -1.90
N VAL A 104 -7.69 -7.50 -3.17
CA VAL A 104 -8.16 -8.35 -4.28
C VAL A 104 -7.05 -9.19 -4.89
N ASP A 105 -5.79 -8.76 -4.77
CA ASP A 105 -4.60 -9.48 -5.23
C ASP A 105 -3.38 -9.01 -4.45
N LEU A 106 -2.38 -9.88 -4.29
CA LEU A 106 -1.10 -9.55 -3.68
C LEU A 106 0.06 -9.88 -4.62
N ARG A 107 1.08 -9.05 -4.57
CA ARG A 107 2.33 -9.19 -5.30
C ARG A 107 3.52 -9.13 -4.36
N LEU A 108 4.33 -10.18 -4.44
CA LEU A 108 5.62 -10.27 -3.77
C LEU A 108 6.74 -9.81 -4.72
N PRO A 109 7.78 -9.16 -4.19
CA PRO A 109 8.94 -8.78 -4.99
C PRO A 109 9.60 -10.02 -5.61
N SER A 110 10.06 -9.89 -6.85
CA SER A 110 10.87 -10.91 -7.51
C SER A 110 12.27 -10.92 -6.90
N LEU A 111 12.49 -11.78 -5.91
CA LEU A 111 13.78 -12.00 -5.28
C LEU A 111 14.01 -13.50 -5.13
N VAL A 112 15.26 -13.94 -5.19
CA VAL A 112 15.63 -15.32 -4.82
C VAL A 112 15.72 -15.39 -3.31
N ASP A 113 14.56 -15.49 -2.66
CA ASP A 113 14.44 -15.61 -1.21
C ASP A 113 13.56 -16.83 -0.88
N SER A 114 14.15 -17.80 -0.18
CA SER A 114 13.50 -19.07 0.19
C SER A 114 12.29 -18.88 1.11
N ARG A 115 12.13 -17.70 1.72
CA ARG A 115 10.97 -17.34 2.55
C ARG A 115 9.74 -16.96 1.72
N LEU A 116 9.90 -16.63 0.43
CA LEU A 116 8.79 -16.16 -0.42
C LEU A 116 7.71 -17.20 -0.67
N PRO A 117 8.01 -18.48 -0.99
CA PRO A 117 6.94 -19.46 -1.21
C PRO A 117 6.09 -19.75 0.04
N PRO A 118 6.67 -19.98 1.24
CA PRO A 118 5.89 -20.09 2.47
C PRO A 118 5.09 -18.83 2.79
N LEU A 119 5.68 -17.65 2.59
CA LEU A 119 5.01 -16.37 2.78
C LEU A 119 3.83 -16.21 1.83
N ALA A 120 3.99 -16.53 0.54
CA ALA A 120 2.93 -16.45 -0.46
C ALA A 120 1.74 -17.33 -0.07
N LYS A 121 2.01 -18.57 0.36
CA LYS A 121 0.97 -19.49 0.82
C LYS A 121 0.24 -18.95 2.06
N MET A 122 0.98 -18.47 3.06
CA MET A 122 0.41 -17.90 4.27
C MET A 122 -0.48 -16.69 3.96
N LEU A 123 -0.02 -15.77 3.10
CA LEU A 123 -0.78 -14.59 2.70
C LEU A 123 -2.03 -14.95 1.90
N ALA A 124 -1.92 -15.91 0.98
CA ALA A 124 -3.05 -16.41 0.20
C ALA A 124 -4.14 -16.99 1.10
N THR A 125 -3.75 -17.78 2.12
CA THR A 125 -4.69 -18.30 3.13
C THR A 125 -5.27 -17.18 3.99
N ARG A 126 -4.44 -16.28 4.52
CA ARG A 126 -4.88 -15.24 5.47
C ARG A 126 -5.89 -14.27 4.84
N TYR A 127 -5.65 -13.87 3.60
CA TYR A 127 -6.46 -12.84 2.94
C TYR A 127 -7.43 -13.42 1.92
N GLU A 128 -7.40 -14.74 1.67
CA GLU A 128 -8.27 -15.42 0.70
C GLU A 128 -8.23 -14.72 -0.68
N VAL A 129 -7.02 -14.50 -1.18
CA VAL A 129 -6.73 -13.86 -2.48
C VAL A 129 -5.57 -14.55 -3.17
N SER A 130 -5.47 -14.32 -4.48
CA SER A 130 -4.29 -14.71 -5.24
C SER A 130 -3.05 -13.94 -4.76
N VAL A 131 -1.91 -14.65 -4.75
CA VAL A 131 -0.60 -14.06 -4.50
C VAL A 131 0.31 -14.44 -5.65
N SER A 132 0.84 -13.45 -6.35
CA SER A 132 1.80 -13.65 -7.43
C SER A 132 3.20 -13.18 -7.02
N VAL A 133 4.22 -13.84 -7.58
CA VAL A 133 5.63 -13.42 -7.44
C VAL A 133 6.01 -12.70 -8.72
N GLY A 134 6.50 -11.47 -8.59
CA GLY A 134 6.81 -10.62 -9.74
C GLY A 134 6.24 -9.22 -9.56
N LEU A 135 7.13 -8.25 -9.35
CA LEU A 135 6.85 -6.82 -9.42
C LEU A 135 7.61 -6.23 -10.60
#